data_AF-A0A3B0SHP0-F1
#
_entry.id   AF-A0A3B0SHP0-F1
#
_cell.length_a   1.000
_cell.length_b   1.000
_cell.length_c   1.000
_cell.angle_alpha   90.00
_cell.angle_beta   90.00
_cell.angle_gamma   90.00
#
_symmetry.space_group_name_H-M   'P 1'
#
loop_
_entity.id
_entity.type
_entity.pdbx_description
1 polymer ?
#
loop_
_entity_poly.entity_id
_entity_poly.type
_entity_poly.pdbx_seq_one_letter_code
_entity_poly.pdbx_strand_id
1 'polypeptide(L)'
;GWFAKFAMFSATIGVGNWWGYSIAIVAAINAVIAFVYYAKVIRATMFDQVPDGVDIAELEAKTVPGAAGLAVGIAVVGVILLGVFPGIAADLGQFSTSMFTALGG
;
A
#
# COMPACT_ATOMS: atom_id res chain seq x y z
N GLY A 1 2.62 -1.60 -0.79
CA GLY A 1 3.67 -0.89 -0.02
C GLY A 1 4.81 -0.46 -0.95
N TRP A 2 5.75 0.34 -0.43
CA TRP A 2 6.89 0.84 -1.21
C TRP A 2 7.79 -0.32 -1.71
N PHE A 3 8.12 -1.27 -0.83
CA PHE A 3 8.99 -2.42 -1.13
C PHE A 3 8.46 -3.27 -2.29
N ALA A 4 7.17 -3.61 -2.26
CA ALA A 4 6.54 -4.41 -3.31
C ALA A 4 6.61 -3.73 -4.70
N LYS A 5 6.50 -2.40 -4.75
CA LYS A 5 6.65 -1.66 -6.02
C LYS A 5 8.07 -1.77 -6.56
N PHE A 6 9.09 -1.66 -5.71
CA PHE A 6 10.48 -1.81 -6.14
C PHE A 6 10.83 -3.23 -6.58
N ALA A 7 10.32 -4.25 -5.87
CA ALA A 7 10.46 -5.64 -6.30
C ALA A 7 9.83 -5.85 -7.70
N MET A 8 8.63 -5.30 -7.92
CA MET A 8 7.95 -5.36 -9.23
C MET A 8 8.72 -4.61 -10.33
N PHE A 9 9.23 -3.41 -10.06
CA PHE A 9 10.04 -2.65 -11.01
C PHE A 9 11.34 -3.38 -11.35
N SER A 10 12.04 -3.92 -10.34
CA SER A 10 13.25 -4.71 -10.54
C SER A 10 12.99 -5.94 -11.40
N ALA A 11 11.88 -6.65 -11.16
CA ALA A 11 11.49 -7.81 -11.97
C ALA A 11 11.18 -7.43 -13.41
N THR A 12 10.46 -6.32 -13.63
CA THR A 12 10.02 -5.88 -14.97
C THR A 12 11.21 -5.38 -15.80
N ILE A 13 12.11 -4.63 -15.17
CA ILE A 13 13.35 -4.15 -15.78
C ILE A 13 14.32 -5.31 -16.04
N GLY A 14 14.38 -6.30 -15.14
CA GLY A 14 15.25 -7.47 -15.25
C GLY A 14 15.00 -8.34 -16.48
N VAL A 15 13.82 -8.23 -17.12
CA VAL A 15 13.52 -8.89 -18.41
C VAL A 15 14.42 -8.37 -19.55
N GLY A 16 14.93 -7.14 -19.44
CA GLY A 16 15.95 -6.60 -20.34
C GLY A 16 15.47 -6.25 -21.76
N ASN A 17 14.16 -6.23 -22.01
CA ASN A 17 13.59 -5.88 -23.31
C ASN A 17 12.85 -4.52 -23.28
N TRP A 18 12.60 -3.95 -24.47
CA TRP A 18 11.98 -2.63 -24.62
C TRP A 18 10.59 -2.54 -23.97
N TRP A 19 9.82 -3.63 -24.00
CA TRP A 19 8.50 -3.70 -23.39
C TRP A 19 8.56 -3.65 -21.86
N GLY A 20 9.52 -4.33 -21.25
CA GLY A 20 9.76 -4.31 -19.81
C GLY A 20 10.07 -2.92 -19.29
N TYR A 21 10.98 -2.21 -19.96
CA TYR A 21 11.28 -0.81 -19.63
C TYR A 21 10.05 0.09 -19.80
N SER A 22 9.29 -0.08 -20.88
CA SER A 22 8.10 0.73 -21.15
C SER A 22 7.04 0.57 -20.07
N ILE A 23 6.74 -0.66 -19.64
CA ILE A 23 5.77 -0.93 -18.57
C ILE A 23 6.27 -0.39 -17.23
N ALA A 24 7.56 -0.54 -16.93
CA ALA A 24 8.15 0.01 -15.71
C ALA A 24 8.03 1.54 -15.65
N ILE A 25 8.25 2.24 -16.76
CA ILE A 25 8.10 3.69 -16.87
C ILE A 25 6.64 4.11 -16.61
N VAL A 26 5.68 3.47 -17.27
CA VAL A 26 4.24 3.78 -17.09
C VAL A 26 3.83 3.56 -15.64
N ALA A 27 4.26 2.45 -15.03
CA ALA A 27 3.95 2.14 -13.64
C ALA A 27 4.60 3.14 -12.66
N ALA A 28 5.82 3.61 -12.95
CA ALA A 28 6.50 4.63 -12.16
C ALA A 28 5.77 5.98 -12.20
N ILE A 29 5.36 6.44 -13.40
CA ILE A 29 4.59 7.68 -13.57
C ILE A 29 3.28 7.60 -12.77
N ASN A 30 2.54 6.50 -12.91
CA ASN A 30 1.30 6.29 -12.16
C ASN A 30 1.53 6.32 -10.63
N ALA A 31 2.64 5.73 -10.16
CA ALA A 31 2.97 5.76 -8.74
C ALA A 31 3.21 7.18 -8.22
N VAL A 32 3.83 8.07 -9.01
CA VAL A 32 4.06 9.48 -8.64
C VAL A 32 2.76 10.27 -8.63
N ILE A 33 1.91 10.10 -9.65
CA ILE A 33 0.60 10.76 -9.71
C ILE A 33 -0.24 10.36 -8.49
N ALA A 34 -0.29 9.06 -8.18
CA ALA A 34 -0.97 8.54 -7.00
C ALA A 34 -0.39 9.12 -5.70
N PHE A 35 0.94 9.25 -5.60
CA PHE A 35 1.59 9.84 -4.42
C PHE A 35 1.12 11.29 -4.18
N VAL A 36 1.12 12.12 -5.23
CA VAL A 36 0.65 13.52 -5.11
C VAL A 36 -0.83 13.57 -4.74
N TYR A 37 -1.66 12.70 -5.33
CA TYR A 37 -3.08 12.63 -5.00
C TYR A 37 -3.30 12.25 -3.53
N TYR A 38 -2.65 11.19 -3.04
CA TYR A 38 -2.79 10.76 -1.65
C TYR A 38 -2.20 11.78 -0.66
N ALA A 39 -1.11 12.48 -1.01
CA ALA A 39 -0.57 13.56 -0.20
C ALA A 39 -1.59 14.69 -0.01
N LYS A 40 -2.37 15.03 -1.04
CA LYS A 40 -3.47 16.01 -0.94
C LYS A 40 -4.56 15.54 0.02
N VAL A 41 -4.91 14.25 0.00
CA VAL A 41 -5.91 13.68 0.93
C VAL A 41 -5.40 13.78 2.37
N ILE A 42 -4.18 13.35 2.64
CA ILE A 42 -3.58 13.45 3.98
C ILE A 42 -3.58 14.92 4.44
N ARG A 43 -3.17 15.82 3.55
CA ARG A 43 -3.16 17.26 3.83
C ARG A 43 -4.54 17.75 4.23
N ALA A 44 -5.57 17.41 3.46
CA ALA A 44 -6.94 17.80 3.74
C ALA A 44 -7.45 17.23 5.07
N THR A 45 -7.09 16.00 5.41
CA THR A 45 -7.56 15.37 6.66
C THR A 45 -6.85 15.86 7.92
N MET A 46 -5.60 16.32 7.80
CA MET A 46 -4.75 16.63 8.97
C MET A 46 -4.54 18.12 9.20
N PHE A 47 -4.58 18.94 8.14
CA PHE A 47 -4.19 20.36 8.22
C PHE A 47 -5.27 21.35 7.77
N ASP A 48 -6.24 20.92 6.97
CA ASP A 48 -7.33 21.83 6.58
C ASP A 48 -8.34 21.97 7.73
N GLN A 49 -9.01 23.12 7.78
CA GLN A 49 -10.04 23.39 8.78
C GLN A 49 -11.29 22.55 8.51
N VAL A 50 -12.05 22.26 9.57
CA VAL A 50 -13.34 21.59 9.45
C VAL A 50 -14.27 22.45 8.59
N PRO A 51 -14.87 21.91 7.51
CA PRO A 51 -15.77 22.66 6.65
C PRO A 51 -16.99 23.21 7.38
N ASP A 52 -17.44 24.40 6.99
CA ASP A 52 -18.66 25.02 7.53
C ASP A 52 -19.88 24.13 7.28
N GLY A 53 -20.70 23.93 8.32
CA GLY A 53 -21.91 23.10 8.25
C GLY A 53 -21.71 21.62 8.62
N VAL A 54 -20.50 21.21 9.02
CA VAL A 54 -20.25 19.88 9.59
C VAL A 54 -20.48 19.90 11.10
N ASP A 55 -21.45 19.10 11.58
CA ASP A 55 -21.67 18.89 13.01
C ASP A 55 -20.67 17.85 13.56
N ILE A 56 -19.64 18.35 14.24
CA ILE A 56 -18.60 17.54 14.88
C ILE A 56 -19.17 16.68 16.03
N ALA A 57 -20.18 17.17 16.75
CA ALA A 57 -20.78 16.42 17.86
C ALA A 57 -21.59 15.21 17.37
N GLU A 58 -22.27 15.35 16.22
CA GLU A 58 -22.97 14.22 15.58
C GLU A 58 -21.99 13.15 15.07
N LEU A 59 -20.84 13.57 14.52
CA LEU A 59 -19.80 12.65 14.05
C LEU A 59 -19.14 11.87 15.20
N GLU A 60 -18.87 12.53 16.33
CA GLU A 60 -18.30 11.88 17.52
C GLU A 60 -19.27 10.92 18.21
N ALA A 61 -20.58 11.22 18.16
CA ALA A 61 -21.61 10.31 18.67
C ALA A 61 -21.70 9.00 17.87
N LYS A 62 -21.20 8.99 16.62
CA LYS A 62 -21.18 7.81 15.76
C LYS A 62 -20.07 6.85 16.20
N THR A 63 -20.46 5.83 16.96
CA THR A 63 -19.53 4.79 17.40
C THR A 63 -19.10 3.91 16.23
N VAL A 64 -17.78 3.77 16.03
CA VAL A 64 -17.22 2.79 15.10
C VAL A 64 -17.38 1.38 15.71
N PRO A 65 -17.91 0.38 14.98
CA PRO A 65 -17.98 -0.98 15.47
C PRO A 65 -16.60 -1.51 15.89
N GLY A 66 -16.49 -2.07 17.10
CA GLY A 66 -15.19 -2.49 17.65
C GLY A 66 -14.42 -3.48 16.77
N ALA A 67 -15.13 -4.38 16.08
CA ALA A 67 -14.52 -5.31 15.12
C ALA A 67 -13.87 -4.60 13.92
N ALA A 68 -14.50 -3.53 13.42
CA ALA A 68 -13.94 -2.73 12.32
C ALA A 68 -12.68 -1.98 12.76
N GLY A 69 -12.69 -1.40 13.96
CA GLY A 69 -11.53 -0.75 14.55
C GLY A 69 -10.35 -1.72 14.73
N LEU A 70 -10.61 -2.93 15.23
CA LEU A 70 -9.60 -3.98 15.38
C LEU A 70 -9.03 -4.41 14.04
N ALA A 71 -9.88 -4.66 13.03
CA ALA A 71 -9.43 -5.07 11.70
C ALA A 71 -8.50 -4.01 11.07
N VAL A 72 -8.89 -2.72 11.14
CA VAL A 72 -8.04 -1.61 10.68
C VAL A 72 -6.75 -1.54 11.48
N GLY A 73 -6.82 -1.69 12.81
CA GLY A 73 -5.64 -1.69 13.67
C GLY A 73 -4.61 -2.76 13.28
N ILE A 74 -5.07 -4.00 13.09
CA ILE A 74 -4.20 -5.10 12.62
C ILE A 74 -3.61 -4.80 11.25
N ALA A 75 -4.41 -4.28 10.32
CA ALA A 75 -3.93 -3.92 8.99
C ALA A 75 -2.84 -2.83 9.04
N VAL A 76 -3.04 -1.79 9.84
CA VAL A 76 -2.05 -0.71 10.02
C VAL A 76 -0.75 -1.26 10.60
N VAL A 77 -0.84 -2.08 11.66
CA VAL A 77 0.33 -2.73 12.27
C VAL A 77 1.05 -3.61 11.25
N GLY A 78 0.33 -4.42 10.48
CA GLY A 78 0.91 -5.25 9.43
C GLY A 78 1.62 -4.44 8.35
N VAL A 79 1.04 -3.33 7.89
CA VAL A 79 1.65 -2.44 6.90
C VAL A 79 2.95 -1.82 7.43
N ILE A 80 2.98 -1.40 8.70
CA ILE A 80 4.18 -0.85 9.34
C ILE A 80 5.25 -1.93 9.47
N LEU A 81 4.91 -3.10 10.02
CA LEU A 81 5.86 -4.20 10.23
C LEU A 81 6.49 -4.67 8.92
N LEU A 82 5.69 -4.91 7.88
CA LEU A 82 6.20 -5.31 6.57
C LEU A 82 6.94 -4.18 5.84
N GLY A 83 6.62 -2.93 6.16
CA GLY A 83 7.31 -1.76 5.63
C GLY A 83 8.68 -1.54 6.24
N VAL A 84 8.83 -1.78 7.55
CA VAL A 84 10.08 -1.61 8.31
C VAL A 84 10.97 -2.86 8.20
N PHE A 85 10.39 -4.05 8.21
CA PHE A 85 11.08 -5.34 8.11
C PHE A 85 10.68 -6.06 6.81
N PRO A 86 11.17 -5.60 5.64
CA PRO A 86 10.80 -6.17 4.35
C PRO A 86 11.28 -7.62 4.17
N GLY A 87 12.25 -8.09 4.95
CA GLY A 87 12.72 -9.47 4.95
C GLY A 87 11.59 -10.48 5.20
N ILE A 88 10.65 -10.16 6.10
CA ILE A 88 9.49 -11.00 6.40
C ILE A 88 8.61 -11.20 5.15
N ALA A 89 8.40 -10.13 4.37
CA ALA A 89 7.63 -10.21 3.13
C ALA A 89 8.37 -11.00 2.04
N ALA A 90 9.70 -10.89 1.98
CA ALA A 90 10.51 -11.63 1.03
C ALA A 90 10.50 -13.14 1.33
N ASP A 91 10.62 -13.52 2.60
CA ASP A 91 10.61 -14.92 3.05
C ASP A 91 9.25 -15.59 2.76
N LEU A 92 8.15 -14.87 3.00
CA LEU A 92 6.80 -15.32 2.62
C LEU A 92 6.65 -15.49 1.09
N GLY A 93 7.27 -14.60 0.31
CA GLY A 93 7.31 -14.71 -1.15
C GLY A 93 8.03 -15.98 -1.61
N GLN A 94 9.20 -16.26 -1.05
CA GLN A 94 9.97 -17.48 -1.37
C GLN A 94 9.23 -18.76 -0.96
N PHE A 95 8.60 -18.75 0.22
CA PHE A 95 7.77 -19.87 0.67
C PHE A 95 6.57 -20.13 -0.26
N SER A 96 5.93 -19.06 -0.75
CA SER A 96 4.85 -19.17 -1.72
C SER A 96 5.34 -19.80 -3.03
N THR A 97 6.50 -19.37 -3.53
CA THR A 97 7.10 -19.95 -4.75
C THR A 97 7.48 -21.42 -4.56
N SER A 98 8.09 -21.78 -3.43
CA SER A 98 8.48 -23.18 -3.18
C SER A 98 7.25 -24.08 -3.05
N MET A 99 6.18 -23.61 -2.41
CA MET A 99 4.92 -24.33 -2.36
C MET A 99 4.25 -24.46 -3.72
N PHE A 100 4.28 -23.41 -4.54
CA PHE A 100 3.73 -23.44 -5.90
C PHE A 100 4.44 -24.49 -6.76
N THR A 101 5.79 -24.51 -6.73
CA THR A 101 6.59 -25.52 -7.44
C THR A 101 6.38 -26.92 -6.87
N ALA A 102 6.24 -27.06 -5.55
CA ALA A 102 5.96 -28.37 -4.91
C ALA A 102 4.58 -28.94 -5.27
N LEU A 103 3.61 -28.09 -5.59
CA LEU A 103 2.27 -28.46 -6.04
C LEU A 103 2.18 -28.69 -7.56
N GLY A 104 3.31 -28.67 -8.28
CA GLY A 104 3.39 -28.98 -9.70
C GLY A 104 3.16 -27.80 -10.64
N GLY A 105 3.28 -26.57 -10.12
CA GLY A 105 3.32 -25.33 -10.91
C GLY A 105 4.71 -24.97 -11.41
#